data_AF-A0A848LNM6-F1
#
_entry.id   AF-A0A848LNM6-F1
#
_cell.length_a   1.000
_cell.length_b   1.000
_cell.length_c   1.000
_cell.angle_alpha   90.00
_cell.angle_beta   90.00
_cell.angle_gamma   90.00
#
_symmetry.space_group_name_H-M   'P 1'
#
loop_
_entity.id
_entity.type
_entity.pdbx_description
1 polymer ?
#
loop_
_entity_poly.entity_id
_entity_poly.type
_entity_poly.pdbx_seq_one_letter_code
_entity_poly.pdbx_strand_id
1 'polypeptide(L)'
;MNPALVCIPTYNERENIEAIVQAVLKADPRVDILVVDDNSPDGTGQLADALAAKDTRVRVLHREKKEGLGRAYLAAFRWALAEGYTYILEMDADFSHDPRYLPGMLDAAQAGADLVLGSRYVTGGGTVNWGVGRQVISRGGSLYARTILGVGIRDLTGGFKCFHRRVLEGIALDEVKSTGYAFQIELTYRTLKKGFTVREVPIVFEDRRVGHSKMSKKIFAEALTMVWKLRLTV
;
A
#
# COMPACT_ATOMS: atom_id res chain seq x y z
N MET A 1 -13.48 15.15 10.65
CA MET A 1 -12.72 14.32 9.70
C MET A 1 -11.36 14.08 10.30
N ASN A 2 -10.90 12.83 10.29
CA ASN A 2 -9.61 12.49 10.83
C ASN A 2 -8.47 12.93 9.88
N PRO A 3 -7.23 13.12 10.37
CA PRO A 3 -6.12 13.55 9.52
C PRO A 3 -5.59 12.43 8.61
N ALA A 4 -5.86 11.16 8.93
CA ALA A 4 -5.33 10.02 8.20
C ALA A 4 -6.42 9.17 7.55
N LEU A 5 -6.14 8.66 6.34
CA LEU A 5 -7.02 7.78 5.58
C LEU A 5 -6.31 6.48 5.26
N VAL A 6 -6.89 5.33 5.62
CA VAL A 6 -6.43 4.01 5.19
C VAL A 6 -7.18 3.60 3.92
N CYS A 7 -6.47 3.55 2.81
CA CYS A 7 -6.98 3.11 1.51
C CYS A 7 -6.85 1.58 1.42
N ILE A 8 -7.98 0.90 1.25
CA ILE A 8 -8.07 -0.56 1.17
C ILE A 8 -8.68 -0.95 -0.19
N PRO A 9 -7.85 -1.25 -1.21
CA PRO A 9 -8.34 -1.77 -2.48
C PRO A 9 -8.92 -3.17 -2.33
N THR A 10 -10.10 -3.41 -2.91
CA THR A 10 -10.80 -4.68 -2.84
C THR A 10 -11.18 -5.21 -4.23
N TYR A 11 -11.04 -6.52 -4.40
CA TYR A 11 -11.64 -7.27 -5.50
C TYR A 11 -11.82 -8.72 -5.07
N ASN A 12 -13.07 -9.14 -4.87
CA ASN A 12 -13.44 -10.42 -4.24
C ASN A 12 -12.87 -10.59 -2.82
N GLU A 13 -13.13 -9.64 -1.93
CA GLU A 13 -12.62 -9.62 -0.56
C GLU A 13 -13.77 -9.68 0.48
N ARG A 14 -14.94 -10.20 0.09
CA ARG A 14 -16.14 -10.21 0.93
C ARG A 14 -15.89 -10.83 2.31
N GLU A 15 -15.11 -11.90 2.37
CA GLU A 15 -14.81 -12.63 3.61
C GLU A 15 -13.90 -11.83 4.57
N ASN A 16 -13.11 -10.90 4.04
CA ASN A 16 -12.12 -10.15 4.82
C ASN A 16 -12.61 -8.75 5.19
N ILE A 17 -13.44 -8.11 4.33
CA ILE A 17 -13.67 -6.66 4.36
C ILE A 17 -14.28 -6.17 5.68
N GLU A 18 -15.23 -6.90 6.27
CA GLU A 18 -15.81 -6.52 7.56
C GLU A 18 -14.78 -6.60 8.69
N ALA A 19 -14.06 -7.72 8.79
CA ALA A 19 -13.07 -7.92 9.84
C ALA A 19 -11.93 -6.91 9.76
N ILE A 20 -11.40 -6.63 8.56
CA ILE A 20 -10.29 -5.68 8.40
C ILE A 20 -10.72 -4.25 8.72
N VAL A 21 -11.93 -3.84 8.31
CA VAL A 21 -12.48 -2.52 8.64
C VAL A 21 -12.59 -2.35 10.16
N GLN A 22 -13.16 -3.32 10.86
CA GLN A 22 -13.26 -3.27 12.32
C GLN A 22 -11.88 -3.24 13.00
N ALA A 23 -10.92 -4.02 12.49
CA ALA A 23 -9.57 -4.05 13.03
C ALA A 23 -8.83 -2.72 12.85
N VAL A 24 -8.98 -2.05 11.70
CA VAL A 24 -8.39 -0.73 11.43
C VAL A 24 -9.00 0.34 12.34
N LEU A 25 -10.33 0.40 12.42
CA LEU A 25 -11.02 1.39 13.26
C LEU A 25 -10.68 1.25 14.75
N LYS A 26 -10.37 0.02 15.20
CA LYS A 26 -9.92 -0.28 16.57
C LYS A 26 -8.44 0.04 16.78
N ALA A 27 -7.61 -0.12 15.76
CA ALA A 27 -6.17 0.03 15.88
C ALA A 27 -5.75 1.47 16.18
N ASP A 28 -6.42 2.46 15.59
CA ASP A 28 -6.11 3.87 15.82
C ASP A 28 -7.34 4.76 15.63
N PRO A 29 -7.71 5.64 16.59
CA PRO A 29 -8.85 6.53 16.43
C PRO A 29 -8.62 7.66 15.40
N ARG A 30 -7.37 7.91 14.99
CA ARG A 30 -6.97 8.98 14.06
C ARG A 30 -7.19 8.62 12.58
N VAL A 31 -7.75 7.46 12.27
CA VAL A 31 -7.93 7.00 10.89
C VAL A 31 -9.39 6.97 10.46
N ASP A 32 -9.62 7.45 9.24
CA ASP A 32 -10.78 7.11 8.43
C ASP A 32 -10.36 6.01 7.43
N ILE A 33 -11.33 5.36 6.79
CA ILE A 33 -11.11 4.25 5.85
C ILE A 33 -11.77 4.57 4.52
N LEU A 34 -11.04 4.36 3.43
CA LEU A 34 -11.58 4.31 2.09
C LEU A 34 -11.46 2.91 1.53
N VAL A 35 -12.58 2.20 1.43
CA VAL A 35 -12.66 0.96 0.65
C VAL A 35 -12.73 1.33 -0.82
N VAL A 36 -11.83 0.80 -1.64
CA VAL A 36 -11.81 1.05 -3.09
C VAL A 36 -12.19 -0.24 -3.81
N ASP A 37 -13.46 -0.37 -4.18
CA ASP A 37 -13.97 -1.61 -4.75
C ASP A 37 -13.97 -1.58 -6.28
N ASP A 38 -13.31 -2.58 -6.88
CA ASP A 38 -13.15 -2.73 -8.33
C ASP A 38 -14.35 -3.47 -8.97
N ASN A 39 -15.57 -3.10 -8.58
CA ASN A 39 -16.83 -3.73 -8.99
C ASN A 39 -16.84 -5.24 -8.69
N SER A 40 -16.67 -5.59 -7.42
CA SER A 40 -16.56 -6.98 -6.99
C SER A 40 -17.89 -7.75 -7.20
N PRO A 41 -17.90 -8.85 -7.97
CA PRO A 41 -19.11 -9.64 -8.22
C PRO A 41 -19.58 -10.45 -7.01
N ASP A 42 -18.74 -10.64 -5.98
CA ASP A 42 -19.07 -11.38 -4.76
C ASP A 42 -19.87 -10.55 -3.73
N GLY A 43 -20.17 -9.29 -4.04
CA GLY A 43 -20.87 -8.38 -3.14
C GLY A 43 -19.98 -7.74 -2.08
N THR A 44 -18.65 -7.74 -2.26
CA THR A 44 -17.71 -6.96 -1.41
C THR A 44 -18.13 -5.49 -1.32
N GLY A 45 -18.42 -4.84 -2.45
CA GLY A 45 -18.84 -3.45 -2.49
C GLY A 45 -20.13 -3.18 -1.70
N GLN A 46 -21.13 -4.06 -1.81
CA GLN A 46 -22.40 -3.94 -1.09
C GLN A 46 -22.20 -4.06 0.44
N LEU A 47 -21.30 -4.94 0.87
CA LEU A 47 -20.93 -5.06 2.27
C LEU A 47 -20.17 -3.82 2.76
N ALA A 48 -19.26 -3.28 1.94
CA ALA A 48 -18.57 -2.02 2.24
C ALA A 48 -19.54 -0.85 2.40
N ASP A 49 -20.58 -0.75 1.55
CA ASP A 49 -21.63 0.27 1.67
C ASP A 49 -22.42 0.12 2.98
N ALA A 50 -22.75 -1.12 3.38
CA ALA A 50 -23.41 -1.38 4.64
C ALA A 50 -22.54 -1.01 5.86
N LEU A 51 -21.21 -1.13 5.76
CA LEU A 51 -20.28 -0.68 6.79
C LEU A 51 -20.20 0.86 6.85
N ALA A 52 -20.14 1.53 5.69
CA ALA A 52 -20.17 2.99 5.59
C ALA A 52 -21.47 3.62 6.11
N ALA A 53 -22.60 2.91 6.00
CA ALA A 53 -23.86 3.33 6.60
C ALA A 53 -23.86 3.25 8.14
N LYS A 54 -23.01 2.41 8.74
CA LYS A 54 -22.92 2.19 10.19
C LYS A 54 -21.87 3.05 10.89
N ASP A 55 -20.77 3.39 10.21
CA ASP A 55 -19.70 4.22 10.77
C ASP A 55 -19.27 5.30 9.76
N THR A 56 -19.41 6.57 10.16
CA THR A 56 -19.10 7.73 9.32
C THR A 56 -17.62 7.85 8.92
N ARG A 57 -16.73 7.11 9.59
CA ARG A 57 -15.30 7.03 9.26
C ARG A 57 -15.03 6.09 8.08
N VAL A 58 -16.02 5.31 7.63
CA VAL A 58 -15.88 4.41 6.49
C VAL A 58 -16.53 5.03 5.26
N ARG A 59 -15.77 5.07 4.16
CA ARG A 59 -16.22 5.53 2.84
C ARG A 59 -15.92 4.46 1.80
N VAL A 60 -16.69 4.47 0.71
CA VAL A 60 -16.53 3.52 -0.40
C VAL A 60 -16.35 4.30 -1.70
N LEU A 61 -15.32 3.94 -2.45
CA LEU A 61 -15.09 4.38 -3.81
C LEU A 61 -15.31 3.18 -4.74
N HIS A 62 -16.46 3.16 -5.41
CA HIS A 62 -16.76 2.16 -6.44
C HIS A 62 -16.13 2.55 -7.78
N ARG A 63 -15.31 1.67 -8.32
CA ARG A 63 -14.73 1.79 -9.67
C ARG A 63 -15.50 0.87 -10.62
N GLU A 64 -15.60 1.24 -11.89
CA GLU A 64 -16.44 0.51 -12.87
C GLU A 64 -16.00 -0.95 -13.10
N LYS A 65 -14.69 -1.21 -12.99
CA LYS A 65 -14.09 -2.52 -13.27
C LYS A 65 -12.71 -2.64 -12.64
N LYS A 66 -12.21 -3.87 -12.60
CA LYS A 66 -10.84 -4.20 -12.18
C LYS A 66 -9.80 -3.78 -13.21
N GLU A 67 -8.98 -2.78 -12.85
CA GLU A 67 -7.87 -2.30 -13.70
C GLU A 67 -6.50 -2.45 -13.02
N GLY A 68 -6.46 -3.10 -11.85
CA GLY A 68 -5.24 -3.44 -11.13
C GLY A 68 -4.93 -2.53 -9.94
N LEU A 69 -4.10 -3.05 -9.03
CA LEU A 69 -3.83 -2.47 -7.71
C LEU A 69 -3.32 -1.03 -7.76
N GLY A 70 -2.36 -0.73 -8.64
CA GLY A 70 -1.81 0.61 -8.77
C GLY A 70 -2.86 1.64 -9.20
N ARG A 71 -3.79 1.26 -10.09
CA ARG A 71 -4.89 2.16 -10.51
C ARG A 71 -5.88 2.41 -9.37
N ALA A 72 -6.15 1.40 -8.55
CA ALA A 72 -6.98 1.56 -7.35
C ALA A 72 -6.37 2.56 -6.38
N TYR A 73 -5.07 2.42 -6.07
CA TYR A 73 -4.37 3.36 -5.20
C TYR A 73 -4.29 4.77 -5.78
N LEU A 74 -4.02 4.92 -7.09
CA LEU A 74 -4.03 6.25 -7.72
C LEU A 74 -5.42 6.92 -7.64
N ALA A 75 -6.50 6.16 -7.78
CA ALA A 75 -7.86 6.68 -7.57
C ALA A 75 -8.08 7.09 -6.10
N ALA A 76 -7.65 6.23 -5.16
CA ALA A 76 -7.71 6.48 -3.74
C ALA A 76 -6.95 7.74 -3.33
N PHE A 77 -5.75 7.95 -3.88
CA PHE A 77 -4.89 9.10 -3.60
C PHE A 77 -5.53 10.39 -4.07
N ARG A 78 -6.10 10.42 -5.28
CA ARG A 78 -6.80 11.61 -5.79
C ARG A 78 -8.02 11.93 -4.94
N TRP A 79 -8.79 10.91 -4.58
CA TRP A 79 -9.92 11.05 -3.68
C TRP A 79 -9.49 11.64 -2.33
N ALA A 80 -8.46 11.07 -1.72
CA ALA A 80 -7.94 11.52 -0.43
C ALA A 80 -7.43 12.96 -0.45
N LEU A 81 -6.73 13.36 -1.51
CA LEU A 81 -6.25 14.73 -1.69
C LEU A 81 -7.41 15.73 -1.87
N ALA A 82 -8.47 15.34 -2.60
CA ALA A 82 -9.66 16.16 -2.80
C ALA A 82 -10.46 16.35 -1.49
N GLU A 83 -10.54 15.30 -0.68
CA GLU A 83 -11.19 15.34 0.65
C GLU A 83 -10.33 16.02 1.73
N GLY A 84 -9.07 16.33 1.43
CA GLY A 84 -8.22 17.13 2.30
C GLY A 84 -7.44 16.34 3.36
N TYR A 85 -7.31 15.02 3.23
CA TYR A 85 -6.52 14.21 4.16
C TYR A 85 -5.04 14.58 4.15
N THR A 86 -4.40 14.51 5.31
CA THR A 86 -2.96 14.83 5.49
C THR A 86 -2.09 13.60 5.33
N TYR A 87 -2.53 12.47 5.86
CA TYR A 87 -1.81 11.19 5.80
C TYR A 87 -2.63 10.17 5.03
N ILE A 88 -2.04 9.54 4.02
CA ILE A 88 -2.72 8.60 3.14
C ILE A 88 -1.98 7.27 3.20
N LEU A 89 -2.66 6.24 3.67
CA LEU A 89 -2.08 4.93 3.92
C LEU A 89 -2.53 3.92 2.88
N GLU A 90 -1.59 3.12 2.39
CA GLU A 90 -1.86 1.93 1.59
C GLU A 90 -1.93 0.72 2.52
N MET A 91 -2.99 -0.08 2.42
CA MET A 91 -3.12 -1.31 3.18
C MET A 91 -3.94 -2.36 2.43
N ASP A 92 -3.45 -3.60 2.42
CA ASP A 92 -4.16 -4.74 1.82
C ASP A 92 -5.33 -5.21 2.70
N ALA A 93 -6.39 -5.74 2.09
CA ALA A 93 -7.59 -6.20 2.79
C ALA A 93 -7.42 -7.55 3.52
N ASP A 94 -6.35 -8.32 3.22
CA ASP A 94 -6.22 -9.75 3.56
C ASP A 94 -5.47 -10.04 4.88
N PHE A 95 -5.30 -9.03 5.74
CA PHE A 95 -4.52 -9.08 6.98
C PHE A 95 -3.02 -9.37 6.84
N SER A 96 -2.48 -9.42 5.62
CA SER A 96 -1.01 -9.52 5.46
C SER A 96 -0.29 -8.29 6.03
N HIS A 97 -0.98 -7.15 6.03
CA HIS A 97 -0.62 -5.94 6.75
C HIS A 97 -1.46 -5.84 8.02
N ASP A 98 -0.84 -6.10 9.17
CA ASP A 98 -1.54 -6.07 10.45
C ASP A 98 -1.84 -4.61 10.87
N PRO A 99 -3.12 -4.25 11.09
CA PRO A 99 -3.51 -2.90 11.54
C PRO A 99 -2.82 -2.44 12.82
N ARG A 100 -2.29 -3.35 13.65
CA ARG A 100 -1.53 -2.99 14.85
C ARG A 100 -0.32 -2.09 14.60
N TYR A 101 0.20 -2.05 13.37
CA TYR A 101 1.33 -1.20 13.01
C TYR A 101 0.92 0.23 12.62
N LEU A 102 -0.37 0.49 12.41
CA LEU A 102 -0.88 1.82 12.03
C LEU A 102 -0.43 2.93 12.98
N PRO A 103 -0.52 2.77 14.32
CA PRO A 103 -0.09 3.83 15.24
C PRO A 103 1.38 4.20 15.06
N GLY A 104 2.28 3.22 15.00
CA GLY A 104 3.72 3.48 14.82
C GLY A 104 4.06 4.08 13.46
N MET A 105 3.31 3.74 12.41
CA MET A 105 3.47 4.38 11.10
C MET A 105 3.02 5.84 11.10
N LEU A 106 1.88 6.13 11.75
CA LEU A 106 1.39 7.50 11.91
C LEU A 106 2.31 8.35 12.77
N ASP A 107 2.82 7.79 13.87
CA ASP A 107 3.74 8.49 14.77
C ASP A 107 5.04 8.87 14.03
N ALA A 108 5.58 7.97 13.20
CA ALA A 108 6.74 8.26 12.38
C ALA A 108 6.48 9.35 11.32
N ALA A 109 5.27 9.38 10.74
CA ALA A 109 4.87 10.42 9.80
C ALA A 109 4.68 11.78 10.50
N GLN A 110 4.09 11.79 11.69
CA GLN A 110 3.94 12.99 12.53
C GLN A 110 5.28 13.52 13.05
N ALA A 111 6.27 12.64 13.25
CA ALA A 111 7.64 13.01 13.58
C ALA A 111 8.43 13.61 12.39
N GLY A 112 7.81 13.75 11.21
CA GLY A 112 8.36 14.49 10.07
C GLY A 112 8.81 13.63 8.89
N ALA A 113 8.57 12.31 8.90
CA ALA A 113 8.79 11.49 7.71
C ALA A 113 7.73 11.80 6.63
N ASP A 114 8.19 11.98 5.40
CA ASP A 114 7.32 12.24 4.24
C ASP A 114 6.61 10.99 3.75
N LEU A 115 7.32 9.87 3.78
CA LEU A 115 6.81 8.55 3.48
C LEU A 115 7.31 7.59 4.55
N VAL A 116 6.39 6.95 5.24
CA VAL A 116 6.69 5.83 6.13
C VAL A 116 6.36 4.53 5.43
N LEU A 117 7.31 3.60 5.44
CA LEU A 117 7.20 2.29 4.83
C LEU A 117 7.28 1.22 5.91
N GLY A 118 6.23 0.40 6.04
CA GLY A 118 6.28 -0.83 6.82
C GLY A 118 7.23 -1.80 6.14
N SER A 119 8.36 -2.07 6.77
CA SER A 119 9.48 -2.81 6.19
C SER A 119 9.68 -4.16 6.87
N ARG A 120 9.71 -5.21 6.05
CA ARG A 120 9.98 -6.59 6.45
C ARG A 120 11.46 -6.85 6.70
N TYR A 121 12.34 -5.95 6.25
CA TYR A 121 13.79 -6.20 6.10
C TYR A 121 14.69 -5.24 6.91
N VAL A 122 14.10 -4.36 7.71
CA VAL A 122 14.80 -3.67 8.81
C VAL A 122 14.84 -4.52 10.07
N THR A 123 15.70 -4.17 11.02
CA THR A 123 15.79 -4.85 12.32
C THR A 123 14.44 -4.80 13.04
N GLY A 124 13.93 -5.95 13.48
CA GLY A 124 12.60 -6.11 14.08
C GLY A 124 11.49 -6.43 13.06
N GLY A 125 11.76 -6.30 11.75
CA GLY A 125 10.84 -6.72 10.69
C GLY A 125 11.00 -8.19 10.32
N GLY A 126 9.98 -8.75 9.67
CA GLY A 126 10.04 -10.14 9.23
C GLY A 126 8.85 -10.59 8.38
N THR A 127 8.88 -11.87 8.03
CA THR A 127 7.78 -12.58 7.36
C THR A 127 7.48 -13.85 8.12
N VAL A 128 6.20 -14.15 8.36
CA VAL A 128 5.78 -15.41 9.00
C VAL A 128 4.97 -16.25 8.02
N ASN A 129 5.05 -17.58 8.15
CA ASN A 129 4.36 -18.55 7.30
C ASN A 129 4.75 -18.53 5.81
N TRP A 130 5.88 -17.90 5.46
CA TRP A 130 6.41 -17.89 4.10
C TRP A 130 7.36 -19.06 3.85
N GLY A 131 7.14 -19.80 2.76
CA GLY A 131 8.14 -20.76 2.25
C GLY A 131 9.45 -20.06 1.87
N VAL A 132 10.59 -20.74 2.07
CA VAL A 132 11.94 -20.19 1.85
C VAL A 132 12.11 -19.57 0.46
N GLY A 133 11.60 -20.22 -0.60
CA GLY A 133 11.68 -19.70 -1.96
C GLY A 133 11.02 -18.32 -2.12
N ARG A 134 9.85 -18.10 -1.49
CA ARG A 134 9.17 -16.80 -1.52
C ARG A 134 9.96 -15.73 -0.77
N GLN A 135 10.56 -16.09 0.36
CA GLN A 135 11.43 -15.18 1.11
C GLN A 135 12.64 -14.74 0.28
N VAL A 136 13.29 -15.69 -0.40
CA VAL A 136 14.44 -15.43 -1.28
C VAL A 136 14.03 -14.53 -2.45
N ILE A 137 12.93 -14.84 -3.14
CA ILE A 137 12.46 -14.04 -4.28
C ILE A 137 12.13 -12.60 -3.84
N SER A 138 11.46 -12.43 -2.71
CA SER A 138 11.06 -11.10 -2.23
C SER A 138 12.26 -10.27 -1.75
N ARG A 139 13.16 -10.85 -0.95
CA ARG A 139 14.40 -10.19 -0.52
C ARG A 139 15.31 -9.88 -1.70
N GLY A 140 15.47 -10.83 -2.62
CA GLY A 140 16.27 -10.68 -3.84
C GLY A 140 15.71 -9.59 -4.75
N GLY A 141 14.39 -9.53 -4.94
CA GLY A 141 13.73 -8.49 -5.73
C GLY A 141 13.94 -7.09 -5.13
N SER A 142 13.83 -6.95 -3.81
CA SER A 142 14.11 -5.67 -3.13
C SER A 142 15.58 -5.28 -3.24
N LEU A 143 16.50 -6.22 -2.99
CA LEU A 143 17.94 -6.00 -3.11
C LEU A 143 18.34 -5.59 -4.53
N TYR A 144 17.82 -6.28 -5.55
CA TYR A 144 18.01 -5.93 -6.95
C TYR A 144 17.54 -4.51 -7.23
N ALA A 145 16.28 -4.19 -6.92
CA ALA A 145 15.69 -2.90 -7.25
C ALA A 145 16.43 -1.74 -6.58
N ARG A 146 16.74 -1.87 -5.28
CA ARG A 146 17.47 -0.81 -4.56
C ARG A 146 18.90 -0.61 -5.07
N THR A 147 19.54 -1.66 -5.57
CA THR A 147 20.91 -1.60 -6.12
C THR A 147 20.92 -0.86 -7.44
N ILE A 148 20.02 -1.21 -8.36
CA ILE A 148 19.91 -0.54 -9.67
C ILE A 148 19.47 0.92 -9.52
N LEU A 149 18.55 1.20 -8.60
CA LEU A 149 18.05 2.55 -8.35
C LEU A 149 18.99 3.39 -7.48
N GLY A 150 19.97 2.78 -6.82
CA GLY A 150 20.94 3.45 -5.95
C GLY A 150 20.30 4.05 -4.70
N VAL A 151 19.35 3.35 -4.06
CA VAL A 151 18.59 3.86 -2.90
C VAL A 151 18.83 3.02 -1.64
N GLY A 152 18.75 3.68 -0.48
CA GLY A 152 19.03 3.07 0.84
C GLY A 152 17.88 2.27 1.46
N ILE A 153 16.72 2.19 0.81
CA ILE A 153 15.52 1.53 1.35
C ILE A 153 15.67 0.00 1.30
N ARG A 154 15.43 -0.69 2.42
CA ARG A 154 15.60 -2.14 2.51
C ARG A 154 14.43 -2.92 1.92
N ASP A 155 13.21 -2.42 2.02
CA ASP A 155 12.01 -3.10 1.54
C ASP A 155 11.27 -2.36 0.41
N LEU A 156 11.97 -2.14 -0.71
CA LEU A 156 11.46 -1.33 -1.82
C LEU A 156 10.21 -1.92 -2.52
N THR A 157 9.84 -3.17 -2.21
CA THR A 157 8.65 -3.85 -2.75
C THR A 157 7.46 -3.87 -1.77
N GLY A 158 7.61 -3.32 -0.57
CA GLY A 158 6.55 -3.26 0.44
C GLY A 158 5.38 -2.37 0.02
N GLY A 159 4.16 -2.81 0.33
CA GLY A 159 2.91 -2.11 0.02
C GLY A 159 2.20 -1.51 1.23
N PHE A 160 2.78 -1.58 2.43
CA PHE A 160 2.28 -0.88 3.60
C PHE A 160 2.97 0.47 3.72
N LYS A 161 2.29 1.52 3.29
CA LYS A 161 2.89 2.86 3.23
C LYS A 161 1.98 3.89 3.86
N CYS A 162 2.58 4.94 4.40
CA CYS A 162 1.88 6.15 4.85
C CYS A 162 2.57 7.34 4.20
N PHE A 163 1.88 7.99 3.28
CA PHE A 163 2.34 9.18 2.58
C PHE A 163 1.79 10.42 3.28
N HIS A 164 2.64 11.41 3.49
CA HIS A 164 2.17 12.77 3.69
C HIS A 164 1.62 13.32 2.37
N ARG A 165 0.51 14.07 2.39
CA ARG A 165 -0.16 14.61 1.18
C ARG A 165 0.78 15.32 0.21
N ARG A 166 1.74 16.10 0.75
CA ARG A 166 2.75 16.83 -0.02
C ARG A 166 3.60 15.94 -0.93
N VAL A 167 3.80 14.67 -0.55
CA VAL A 167 4.47 13.69 -1.39
C VAL A 167 3.61 13.36 -2.60
N LEU A 168 2.34 13.01 -2.39
CA LEU A 168 1.42 12.65 -3.45
C LEU A 168 1.17 13.82 -4.42
N GLU A 169 1.12 15.05 -3.90
CA GLU A 169 1.05 16.28 -4.70
C GLU A 169 2.36 16.52 -5.49
N GLY A 170 3.51 16.10 -4.97
CA GLY A 170 4.82 16.35 -5.57
C GLY A 170 5.33 15.31 -6.57
N ILE A 171 4.81 14.06 -6.55
CA ILE A 171 5.37 12.93 -7.33
C ILE A 171 4.74 12.69 -8.72
N ALA A 172 3.92 13.63 -9.24
CA ALA A 172 3.29 13.56 -10.56
C ALA A 172 2.56 12.23 -10.81
N LEU A 173 1.47 11.99 -10.06
CA LEU A 173 0.69 10.74 -10.07
C LEU A 173 0.21 10.31 -11.48
N ASP A 174 0.04 11.25 -12.41
CA ASP A 174 -0.36 10.98 -13.80
C ASP A 174 0.71 10.27 -14.63
N GLU A 175 1.98 10.38 -14.23
CA GLU A 175 3.09 9.75 -14.93
C GLU A 175 3.39 8.34 -14.43
N VAL A 176 2.72 7.88 -13.38
CA VAL A 176 2.89 6.54 -12.82
C VAL A 176 2.31 5.52 -13.80
N LYS A 177 3.19 4.75 -14.43
CA LYS A 177 2.84 3.76 -15.47
C LYS A 177 3.02 2.32 -15.02
N SER A 178 3.75 2.10 -13.94
CA SER A 178 3.99 0.76 -13.42
C SER A 178 2.74 0.15 -12.77
N THR A 179 2.72 -1.18 -12.74
CA THR A 179 1.67 -1.98 -12.13
C THR A 179 2.30 -3.03 -11.20
N GLY A 180 1.48 -3.68 -10.36
CA GLY A 180 1.96 -4.72 -9.45
C GLY A 180 3.05 -4.22 -8.50
N TYR A 181 4.11 -5.00 -8.29
CA TYR A 181 5.21 -4.62 -7.39
C TYR A 181 6.04 -3.44 -7.91
N ALA A 182 6.11 -3.24 -9.22
CA ALA A 182 6.83 -2.12 -9.80
C ALA A 182 6.18 -0.78 -9.45
N PHE A 183 4.86 -0.76 -9.22
CA PHE A 183 4.12 0.40 -8.67
C PHE A 183 4.69 0.84 -7.32
N GLN A 184 4.91 -0.13 -6.43
CA GLN A 184 5.45 0.16 -5.11
C GLN A 184 6.89 0.67 -5.17
N ILE A 185 7.70 0.12 -6.07
CA ILE A 185 9.07 0.61 -6.30
C ILE A 185 9.04 2.03 -6.87
N GLU A 186 8.19 2.30 -7.87
CA GLU A 186 8.08 3.59 -8.55
C GLU A 186 7.69 4.71 -7.58
N LEU A 187 6.68 4.51 -6.75
CA LEU A 187 6.23 5.54 -5.79
C LEU A 187 7.33 5.90 -4.80
N THR A 188 8.01 4.91 -4.22
CA THR A 188 9.12 5.17 -3.28
C THR A 188 10.28 5.87 -3.98
N TYR A 189 10.62 5.45 -5.21
CA TYR A 189 11.71 6.05 -5.98
C TYR A 189 11.40 7.50 -6.38
N ARG A 190 10.20 7.79 -6.88
CA ARG A 190 9.75 9.16 -7.18
C ARG A 190 9.78 10.05 -5.94
N THR A 191 9.36 9.51 -4.78
CA THR A 191 9.41 10.20 -3.49
C THR A 191 10.84 10.63 -3.16
N LEU A 192 11.79 9.69 -3.21
CA LEU A 192 13.22 9.96 -2.95
C LEU A 192 13.79 10.96 -3.95
N LYS A 193 13.44 10.85 -5.24
CA LYS A 193 13.92 11.75 -6.29
C LYS A 193 13.46 13.19 -6.15
N LYS A 194 12.30 13.41 -5.53
CA LYS A 194 11.81 14.74 -5.17
C LYS A 194 12.43 15.29 -3.87
N GLY A 195 13.36 14.56 -3.26
CA GLY A 195 14.07 14.99 -2.04
C GLY A 195 13.28 14.77 -0.75
N PHE A 196 12.19 14.03 -0.80
CA PHE A 196 11.39 13.70 0.38
C PHE A 196 12.06 12.62 1.25
N THR A 197 11.81 12.68 2.55
CA THR A 197 12.38 11.78 3.55
C THR A 197 11.56 10.50 3.68
N VAL A 198 12.16 9.36 3.34
CA VAL A 198 11.53 8.03 3.50
C VAL A 198 12.05 7.35 4.77
N ARG A 199 11.15 6.86 5.64
CA ARG A 199 11.48 6.13 6.86
C ARG A 199 10.91 4.72 6.82
N GLU A 200 11.73 3.73 7.20
CA GLU A 200 11.28 2.35 7.38
C GLU A 200 10.94 2.07 8.84
N VAL A 201 9.77 1.48 9.09
CA VAL A 201 9.30 0.99 10.39
C VAL A 201 9.19 -0.54 10.32
N PRO A 202 9.71 -1.29 11.31
CA PRO A 202 9.63 -2.75 11.27
C PRO A 202 8.20 -3.25 11.31
N ILE A 203 7.84 -4.14 10.38
CA ILE A 203 6.59 -4.91 10.42
C ILE A 203 6.87 -6.40 10.25
N VAL A 204 5.99 -7.22 10.81
CA VAL A 204 5.91 -8.64 10.50
C VAL A 204 4.77 -8.83 9.51
N PHE A 205 5.10 -9.33 8.32
CA PHE A 205 4.14 -9.62 7.26
C PHE A 205 3.74 -11.09 7.33
N GLU A 206 2.46 -11.33 7.60
CA GLU A 206 1.88 -12.67 7.63
C GLU A 206 1.48 -13.10 6.21
N ASP A 207 1.60 -14.39 5.88
CA ASP A 207 1.00 -14.85 4.62
C ASP A 207 -0.52 -14.75 4.70
N ARG A 208 -1.16 -14.45 3.58
CA ARG A 208 -2.61 -14.32 3.49
C ARG A 208 -3.28 -15.56 4.09
N ARG A 209 -4.35 -15.35 4.85
CA ARG A 209 -5.12 -16.46 5.45
C ARG A 209 -5.98 -17.17 4.39
N VAL A 210 -6.40 -16.44 3.36
CA VAL A 210 -7.29 -16.93 2.28
C VAL A 210 -6.80 -16.39 0.92
N GLY A 211 -6.94 -17.20 -0.13
CA GLY A 211 -6.66 -16.83 -1.53
C GLY A 211 -5.30 -17.27 -2.08
N HIS A 212 -5.09 -17.08 -3.40
CA HIS A 212 -3.85 -17.44 -4.09
C HIS A 212 -2.99 -16.21 -4.45
N SER A 213 -1.66 -16.38 -4.39
CA SER A 213 -0.71 -15.35 -4.84
C SER A 213 -0.91 -15.04 -6.33
N LYS A 214 -1.01 -13.75 -6.66
CA LYS A 214 -1.18 -13.23 -8.02
C LYS A 214 0.16 -13.16 -8.81
N MET A 215 1.27 -13.64 -8.24
CA MET A 215 2.61 -13.56 -8.85
C MET A 215 2.82 -14.60 -9.97
N SER A 216 3.25 -14.12 -11.14
CA SER A 216 3.62 -14.96 -12.29
C SER A 216 5.03 -14.64 -12.79
N LYS A 217 5.64 -15.56 -13.56
CA LYS A 217 6.96 -15.34 -14.20
C LYS A 217 6.97 -14.09 -15.10
N LYS A 218 5.84 -13.80 -15.76
CA LYS A 218 5.67 -12.62 -16.60
C LYS A 218 5.75 -11.32 -15.78
N ILE A 219 5.02 -11.25 -14.67
CA ILE A 219 5.04 -10.11 -13.75
C ILE A 219 6.45 -9.89 -13.19
N PHE A 220 7.16 -10.98 -12.89
CA PHE A 220 8.54 -10.90 -12.43
C PHE A 220 9.50 -10.31 -13.49
N ALA A 221 9.41 -10.77 -14.75
CA ALA A 221 10.23 -10.23 -15.84
C ALA A 221 9.90 -8.76 -16.15
N GLU A 222 8.62 -8.40 -16.16
CA GLU A 222 8.17 -7.02 -16.30
C GLU A 222 8.75 -6.14 -15.18
N ALA A 223 8.73 -6.60 -13.93
CA ALA A 223 9.30 -5.87 -12.80
C ALA A 223 10.81 -5.60 -12.99
N LEU A 224 11.59 -6.56 -13.50
CA LEU A 224 13.02 -6.36 -13.76
C LEU A 224 13.27 -5.25 -14.80
N THR A 225 12.54 -5.28 -15.92
CA THR A 225 12.68 -4.26 -16.98
C THR A 225 12.21 -2.88 -16.51
N MET A 226 11.14 -2.83 -15.70
CA MET A 226 10.61 -1.58 -15.17
C MET A 226 11.57 -0.87 -14.23
N VAL A 227 12.35 -1.59 -13.42
CA VAL A 227 13.37 -0.98 -12.54
C VAL A 227 14.40 -0.19 -13.35
N TRP A 228 14.89 -0.74 -14.47
CA TRP A 228 15.82 -0.02 -15.34
C TRP A 228 15.17 1.17 -16.03
N LYS A 229 13.93 1.02 -16.49
CA LYS A 229 13.18 2.14 -17.06
C LYS A 229 13.04 3.28 -16.06
N LEU A 230 12.69 2.98 -14.80
CA LEU A 230 12.60 3.96 -13.73
C LEU A 230 13.94 4.67 -13.53
N ARG A 231 15.05 3.92 -13.47
CA ARG A 231 16.39 4.49 -13.30
C ARG A 231 16.74 5.55 -14.35
N LEU A 232 16.25 5.37 -15.57
CA LEU A 232 16.58 6.23 -16.71
C LEU A 232 15.55 7.35 -16.97
N THR A 233 14.36 7.28 -16.37
CA THR A 233 13.24 8.19 -16.70
C THR A 233 12.70 8.98 -15.52
N VAL A 234 13.12 8.67 -14.29
CA VAL A 234 12.73 9.34 -13.04
C VAL A 234 13.98 9.73 -12.24
#